data_AF-W2PBL8-F1
#
_entry.id   AF-W2PBL8-F1
#
_cell.length_a   1.000
_cell.length_b   1.000
_cell.length_c   1.000
_cell.angle_alpha   90.00
_cell.angle_beta   90.00
_cell.angle_gamma   90.00
#
_symmetry.space_group_name_H-M   'P 1'
#
loop_
_entity.id
_entity.type
_entity.pdbx_description
1 polymer ?
#
loop_
_entity_poly.entity_id
_entity_poly.type
_entity_poly.pdbx_seq_one_letter_code
_entity_poly.pdbx_strand_id
1 'polypeptide(L)'
;MATWSGVKMHYVCIFAHMKNDQRGSRPRDPRHVYSNLTAPEICPILALGVYWASYGVDDSDLRLFPGNDQYARFRKALGRVLKTIPIADELERRGTSATDIGTHSMRKGASTFCPSGSNACPQAVAVHLRAG
;
A
#
# COMPACT_ATOMS: atom_id res chain seq x y z
N MET A 1 -1.67 -22.52 8.16
CA MET A 1 -1.92 -22.74 9.60
C MET A 1 -1.32 -21.55 10.34
N ALA A 2 -2.14 -20.63 10.86
CA ALA A 2 -1.65 -19.43 11.52
C ALA A 2 -1.63 -19.66 13.03
N THR A 3 -0.43 -19.70 13.63
CA THR A 3 -0.26 -19.75 15.08
C THR A 3 -0.32 -18.34 15.66
N TRP A 4 -1.24 -18.12 16.59
CA TRP A 4 -1.41 -16.88 17.33
C TRP A 4 -0.48 -16.89 18.54
N SER A 5 0.60 -16.12 18.49
CA SER A 5 1.28 -15.60 19.68
C SER A 5 0.93 -14.11 19.76
N GLY A 6 0.63 -13.61 20.96
CA GLY A 6 0.35 -12.20 21.16
C GLY A 6 1.43 -11.30 20.52
N VAL A 7 1.04 -10.05 20.23
CA VAL A 7 1.83 -8.93 19.68
C VAL A 7 1.79 -8.78 18.14
N LYS A 8 0.95 -7.81 17.69
CA LYS A 8 0.85 -7.23 16.33
C LYS A 8 0.56 -8.22 15.19
N MET A 9 -0.71 -8.24 14.76
CA MET A 9 -1.10 -8.82 13.47
C MET A 9 -0.26 -8.17 12.36
N HIS A 10 0.45 -9.00 11.61
CA HIS A 10 1.24 -8.57 10.46
C HIS A 10 1.27 -9.68 9.41
N TYR A 11 1.36 -9.30 8.15
CA TYR A 11 1.60 -10.25 7.06
C TYR A 11 2.98 -10.02 6.45
N VAL A 12 3.53 -11.08 5.86
CA VAL A 12 4.82 -11.06 5.19
C VAL A 12 4.60 -11.21 3.70
N CYS A 13 5.03 -10.22 2.92
CA CYS A 13 5.07 -10.27 1.47
C CYS A 13 6.46 -10.65 0.99
N ILE A 14 6.52 -11.61 0.07
CA ILE A 14 7.75 -12.00 -0.60
C ILE A 14 7.57 -11.67 -2.07
N PHE A 15 8.36 -10.73 -2.58
CA PHE A 15 8.31 -10.35 -3.98
C PHE A 15 9.22 -11.25 -4.82
N ALA A 16 8.66 -11.87 -5.86
CA ALA A 16 9.43 -12.68 -6.81
C ALA A 16 10.34 -11.83 -7.70
N HIS A 17 9.89 -10.61 -8.02
CA HIS A 17 10.63 -9.64 -8.83
C HIS A 17 10.64 -8.28 -8.13
N MET A 18 11.73 -7.56 -8.27
CA MET A 18 11.88 -6.21 -7.73
C MET A 18 12.42 -5.28 -8.81
N LYS A 19 12.27 -3.96 -8.62
CA LYS A 19 12.75 -2.98 -9.62
C LYS A 19 14.25 -3.16 -9.93
N ASN A 20 15.05 -3.48 -8.91
CA ASN A 20 16.48 -3.75 -8.99
C ASN A 20 16.83 -5.24 -9.18
N ASP A 21 15.82 -6.11 -9.28
CA ASP A 21 15.98 -7.54 -9.55
C ASP A 21 14.83 -8.05 -10.44
N GLN A 22 14.88 -7.64 -11.72
CA GLN A 22 13.87 -8.04 -12.70
C GLN A 22 13.91 -9.54 -13.01
N ARG A 23 15.08 -10.18 -12.84
CA ARG A 23 15.24 -11.63 -13.05
C ARG A 23 14.77 -12.46 -11.85
N GLY A 24 14.63 -11.85 -10.67
CA GLY A 24 14.24 -12.55 -9.45
C GLY A 24 15.32 -13.53 -8.95
N SER A 25 16.58 -13.27 -9.31
CA SER A 25 17.71 -14.17 -9.04
C SER A 25 18.36 -13.90 -7.69
N ARG A 26 18.01 -12.80 -7.00
CA ARG A 26 18.55 -12.47 -5.69
C ARG A 26 17.75 -13.13 -4.57
N PRO A 27 18.36 -13.36 -3.39
CA PRO A 27 17.64 -13.77 -2.21
C PRO A 27 16.44 -12.85 -1.94
N ARG A 28 15.27 -13.44 -1.68
CA ARG A 28 14.03 -12.68 -1.51
C ARG A 28 13.93 -12.22 -0.07
N ASP A 29 14.11 -10.92 0.13
CA ASP A 29 13.95 -10.33 1.46
C ASP A 29 12.46 -10.18 1.81
N PRO A 30 11.97 -10.79 2.91
CA PRO A 30 10.59 -10.65 3.35
C PRO A 30 10.27 -9.18 3.69
N ARG A 31 9.10 -8.71 3.24
CA ARG A 31 8.54 -7.40 3.60
C ARG A 31 7.42 -7.58 4.61
N HIS A 32 7.59 -7.01 5.79
CA HIS A 32 6.60 -7.09 6.86
C HIS A 32 5.64 -5.90 6.75
N VAL A 33 4.34 -6.19 6.77
CA VAL A 33 3.28 -5.17 6.80
C VAL A 33 2.45 -5.35 8.05
N TYR A 34 2.37 -4.30 8.86
CA TYR A 34 1.77 -4.32 10.20
C TYR A 34 0.37 -3.74 10.22
N SER A 35 -0.47 -4.20 11.15
CA SER A 35 -1.75 -3.56 11.45
C SER A 35 -1.56 -2.18 12.06
N ASN A 36 -2.42 -1.23 11.68
CA ASN A 36 -2.58 0.06 12.36
C ASN A 36 -3.93 0.08 13.10
N LEU A 37 -3.92 -0.16 14.41
CA LEU A 37 -5.14 -0.21 15.22
C LEU A 37 -5.67 1.17 15.61
N THR A 38 -4.83 2.20 15.57
CA THR A 38 -5.22 3.57 15.97
C THR A 38 -5.85 4.36 14.82
N ALA A 39 -5.54 3.99 13.57
CA ALA A 39 -6.15 4.56 12.37
C ALA A 39 -6.58 3.42 11.43
N PRO A 40 -7.72 2.76 11.72
CA PRO A 40 -8.21 1.62 10.96
C PRO A 40 -8.44 1.92 9.47
N GLU A 41 -8.80 3.16 9.13
CA GLU A 41 -9.02 3.64 7.77
C GLU A 41 -7.78 3.56 6.86
N ILE A 42 -6.58 3.56 7.44
CA ILE A 42 -5.31 3.37 6.72
C ILE A 42 -4.62 2.04 7.07
N CYS A 43 -5.30 1.15 7.79
CA CYS A 43 -4.74 -0.14 8.19
C CYS A 43 -4.76 -1.14 7.03
N PRO A 44 -3.59 -1.57 6.50
CA PRO A 44 -3.55 -2.45 5.34
C PRO A 44 -4.16 -3.84 5.62
N ILE A 45 -4.04 -4.33 6.86
CA ILE A 45 -4.59 -5.63 7.26
C ILE A 45 -6.11 -5.57 7.32
N LEU A 46 -6.67 -4.49 7.90
CA LEU A 46 -8.11 -4.29 7.92
C LEU A 46 -8.64 -4.11 6.50
N ALA A 47 -7.98 -3.30 5.68
CA ALA A 47 -8.36 -3.10 4.28
C ALA A 47 -8.40 -4.41 3.49
N LEU A 48 -7.42 -5.31 3.69
CA LEU A 48 -7.41 -6.63 3.06
C LEU A 48 -8.55 -7.52 3.59
N GLY A 49 -8.81 -7.50 4.90
CA GLY A 49 -9.92 -8.25 5.50
C GLY A 49 -11.28 -7.81 4.95
N VAL A 50 -11.53 -6.50 4.88
CA VAL A 50 -12.75 -5.93 4.28
C VAL A 50 -12.87 -6.31 2.80
N TYR A 51 -11.76 -6.29 2.07
CA TYR A 51 -11.73 -6.71 0.67
C TYR A 51 -12.16 -8.19 0.51
N TRP A 52 -11.56 -9.11 1.25
CA TRP A 52 -11.90 -10.53 1.17
C TRP A 52 -13.33 -10.82 1.63
N ALA A 53 -13.82 -10.11 2.65
CA ALA A 53 -15.22 -10.22 3.08
C ALA A 53 -16.21 -9.76 2.00
N SER A 54 -15.80 -8.82 1.13
CA SER A 54 -16.68 -8.23 0.10
C SER A 54 -16.63 -8.98 -1.23
N TYR A 55 -15.47 -9.53 -1.62
CA TYR A 55 -15.26 -10.12 -2.94
C TYR A 55 -15.09 -11.65 -2.93
N GLY A 56 -15.01 -12.27 -1.75
CA GLY A 56 -14.70 -13.68 -1.60
C GLY A 56 -13.23 -14.00 -1.93
N VAL A 57 -12.77 -15.15 -1.47
CA VAL A 57 -11.47 -15.72 -1.84
C VAL A 57 -11.76 -16.99 -2.63
N ASP A 58 -11.20 -17.08 -3.84
CA ASP A 58 -11.27 -18.29 -4.64
C ASP A 58 -10.08 -19.17 -4.27
N ASP A 59 -10.34 -20.26 -3.54
CA ASP A 59 -9.31 -21.21 -3.11
C ASP A 59 -8.59 -21.89 -4.29
N SER A 60 -9.13 -21.80 -5.51
CA SER A 60 -8.51 -22.32 -6.73
C SER A 60 -7.57 -21.33 -7.44
N ASP A 61 -7.64 -20.03 -7.14
CA ASP A 61 -6.72 -19.01 -7.67
C ASP A 61 -5.64 -18.65 -6.64
N LEU A 62 -4.37 -18.87 -7.00
CA LEU A 62 -3.22 -18.53 -6.14
C LEU A 62 -2.95 -17.02 -6.07
N ARG A 63 -3.69 -16.19 -6.82
CA ARG A 63 -3.52 -14.73 -6.84
C ARG A 63 -4.23 -14.08 -5.65
N LEU A 64 -3.53 -13.18 -4.98
CA LEU A 64 -4.07 -12.35 -3.90
C LEU A 64 -5.26 -11.48 -4.37
N PHE A 65 -5.22 -11.01 -5.62
CA PHE A 65 -6.27 -10.23 -6.25
C PHE A 65 -6.64 -10.84 -7.60
N PRO A 66 -7.94 -11.06 -7.89
CA PRO A 66 -8.37 -11.63 -9.15
C PRO A 66 -8.11 -10.69 -10.33
N GLY A 67 -8.07 -11.25 -11.53
CA GLY A 67 -7.91 -10.51 -12.78
C GLY A 67 -6.49 -10.05 -13.11
N ASN A 68 -6.35 -9.38 -14.25
CA ASN A 68 -5.08 -8.88 -14.77
C ASN A 68 -4.96 -7.35 -14.59
N ASP A 69 -3.78 -6.81 -14.90
CA ASP A 69 -3.50 -5.36 -14.96
C ASP A 69 -3.85 -4.59 -13.67
N GLN A 70 -3.43 -5.12 -12.52
CA GLN A 70 -3.71 -4.54 -11.21
C GLN A 70 -3.32 -3.05 -11.11
N TYR A 71 -2.23 -2.65 -11.77
CA TYR A 71 -1.83 -1.25 -11.86
C TYR A 71 -2.89 -0.37 -12.55
N ALA A 72 -3.41 -0.82 -13.71
CA ALA A 72 -4.41 -0.07 -14.45
C ALA A 72 -5.74 -0.01 -13.70
N ARG A 73 -6.13 -1.10 -13.03
CA ARG A 73 -7.32 -1.16 -12.17
C ARG A 73 -7.21 -0.16 -11.02
N PHE A 74 -6.08 -0.18 -10.31
CA PHE A 74 -5.81 0.77 -9.23
C PHE A 74 -5.83 2.21 -9.71
N ARG A 75 -5.16 2.52 -10.84
CA ARG A 75 -5.16 3.86 -11.44
C ARG A 75 -6.58 4.35 -11.75
N LYS A 76 -7.43 3.49 -12.31
CA LYS A 76 -8.84 3.82 -12.58
C LYS A 76 -9.64 4.05 -11.30
N ALA A 77 -9.45 3.21 -10.28
CA ALA A 77 -10.12 3.37 -8.99
C ALA A 77 -9.71 4.68 -8.31
N LEU A 78 -8.41 4.98 -8.25
CA LEU A 78 -7.88 6.24 -7.75
C LEU A 78 -8.51 7.43 -8.47
N GLY A 79 -8.53 7.40 -9.82
CA GLY A 79 -9.12 8.47 -10.62
C GLY A 79 -10.62 8.68 -10.39
N ARG A 80 -11.35 7.66 -9.95
CA ARG A 80 -12.76 7.78 -9.54
C ARG A 80 -12.88 8.42 -8.16
N VAL A 81 -12.08 7.97 -7.19
CA VAL A 81 -12.08 8.49 -5.82
C VAL A 81 -11.72 9.97 -5.79
N LEU A 82 -10.70 10.39 -6.53
CA LEU A 82 -10.27 11.79 -6.61
C LEU A 82 -11.32 12.74 -7.22
N LYS A 83 -12.33 12.19 -7.92
CA LYS A 83 -13.43 12.96 -8.52
C LYS A 83 -14.69 12.98 -7.65
N THR A 84 -14.69 12.28 -6.52
CA THR A 84 -15.82 12.36 -5.59
C THR A 84 -15.86 13.74 -4.94
N ILE A 85 -17.05 14.31 -4.78
CA ILE A 85 -17.27 15.66 -4.22
C ILE A 85 -16.42 15.91 -2.96
N PRO A 86 -16.47 15.09 -1.89
CA PRO A 86 -15.74 15.37 -0.66
C PRO A 86 -14.22 15.41 -0.86
N ILE A 87 -13.68 14.65 -1.80
CA ILE A 87 -12.25 14.63 -2.09
C ILE A 87 -11.87 15.80 -2.98
N ALA A 88 -12.66 16.11 -4.01
CA ALA A 88 -12.44 17.26 -4.88
C ALA A 88 -12.40 18.56 -4.07
N ASP A 89 -13.36 18.76 -3.16
CA ASP A 89 -13.43 19.94 -2.29
C ASP A 89 -12.19 20.03 -1.38
N GLU A 90 -11.73 18.90 -0.83
CA GLU A 90 -10.53 18.86 0.02
C GLU A 90 -9.25 19.13 -0.77
N LEU A 91 -9.19 18.70 -2.03
CA LEU A 91 -8.07 18.98 -2.93
C LEU A 91 -8.01 20.48 -3.26
N GLU A 92 -9.15 21.08 -3.59
CA GLU A 92 -9.27 22.53 -3.83
C GLU A 92 -8.86 23.32 -2.58
N ARG A 93 -9.35 22.92 -1.40
CA ARG A 93 -8.98 23.54 -0.11
C ARG A 93 -7.48 23.49 0.17
N ARG A 94 -6.78 22.46 -0.33
CA ARG A 94 -5.31 22.30 -0.23
C ARG A 94 -4.54 22.91 -1.40
N GLY A 95 -5.22 23.55 -2.36
CA GLY A 95 -4.58 24.13 -3.54
C GLY A 95 -3.94 23.09 -4.46
N THR A 96 -4.51 21.89 -4.56
CA THR A 96 -4.02 20.78 -5.39
C THR A 96 -5.10 20.33 -6.37
N SER A 97 -4.73 19.91 -7.58
CA SER A 97 -5.67 19.29 -8.52
C SER A 97 -5.60 17.76 -8.46
N ALA A 98 -6.73 17.10 -8.72
CA ALA A 98 -6.79 15.64 -8.91
C ALA A 98 -5.84 15.15 -10.03
N THR A 99 -5.56 15.98 -11.03
CA THR A 99 -4.62 15.66 -12.12
C THR A 99 -3.16 15.55 -11.67
N ASP A 100 -2.82 16.18 -10.54
CA ASP A 100 -1.46 16.20 -10.00
C ASP A 100 -1.18 14.95 -9.13
N ILE A 101 -2.24 14.19 -8.81
CA ILE A 101 -2.17 13.01 -7.98
C ILE A 101 -2.17 11.76 -8.86
N GLY A 102 -0.99 11.16 -8.99
CA GLY A 102 -0.80 9.88 -9.65
C GLY A 102 -0.53 8.73 -8.67
N THR A 103 -0.57 7.51 -9.21
CA THR A 103 -0.13 6.29 -8.50
C THR A 103 1.31 6.40 -7.97
N HIS A 104 2.18 7.10 -8.71
CA HIS A 104 3.56 7.39 -8.29
C HIS A 104 3.65 8.37 -7.12
N SER A 105 2.73 9.34 -7.04
CA SER A 105 2.71 10.37 -6.00
C SER A 105 2.38 9.76 -4.65
N MET A 106 1.47 8.77 -4.58
CA MET A 106 1.14 8.11 -3.30
C MET A 106 2.32 7.37 -2.68
N ARG A 107 3.08 6.61 -3.48
CA ARG A 107 4.26 5.88 -2.97
C ARG A 107 5.32 6.86 -2.44
N LYS A 108 5.68 7.87 -3.24
CA LYS A 108 6.70 8.87 -2.86
C LYS A 108 6.22 9.76 -1.71
N GLY A 109 4.96 10.18 -1.72
CA GLY A 109 4.38 11.01 -0.67
C GLY A 109 4.38 10.31 0.68
N ALA A 110 3.99 9.03 0.72
CA ALA A 110 4.04 8.23 1.95
C ALA A 110 5.48 8.07 2.48
N SER A 111 6.45 7.78 1.60
CA SER A 111 7.85 7.64 2.01
C SER A 111 8.49 8.96 2.46
N THR A 112 8.01 10.12 1.97
CA THR A 112 8.43 11.45 2.44
C THR A 112 7.73 11.86 3.73
N PHE A 113 6.45 11.51 3.89
CA PHE A 113 5.67 11.85 5.09
C PHE A 113 6.15 11.12 6.33
N CYS A 114 6.49 9.83 6.21
CA CYS A 114 7.01 9.04 7.33
C CYS A 114 8.21 9.69 8.06
N PRO A 115 9.23 10.21 7.36
CA PRO A 115 10.35 10.89 8.00
C PRO A 115 10.14 12.39 8.25
N SER A 116 9.14 13.06 7.66
CA SER A 116 9.04 14.53 7.76
C SER A 116 8.64 15.07 9.14
N GLY A 117 8.22 14.21 10.07
CA GLY A 117 7.66 14.62 11.37
C GLY A 117 8.68 14.81 12.51
N SER A 118 9.98 14.54 12.30
CA SER A 118 10.99 14.62 13.37
C SER A 118 12.39 14.83 12.81
N ASN A 119 13.24 15.55 13.57
CA ASN A 119 14.68 15.63 13.30
C ASN A 119 15.46 14.34 13.65
N ALA A 120 14.82 13.40 14.35
CA ALA A 120 15.36 12.07 14.68
C ALA A 120 14.80 10.95 13.78
N CYS A 121 14.22 11.30 12.63
CA CYS A 121 13.65 10.33 11.71
C CYS A 121 14.73 9.44 11.06
N PRO A 122 14.38 8.21 10.62
CA PRO A 122 15.25 7.41 9.77
C PRO A 122 15.59 8.15 8.48
N GLN A 123 16.84 8.02 8.03
CA GLN A 123 17.29 8.56 6.75
C GLN A 123 16.37 8.13 5.60
N ALA A 124 16.07 9.06 4.68
CA ALA A 124 15.14 8.82 3.58
C ALA A 124 15.50 7.56 2.78
N VAL A 125 16.80 7.30 2.52
CA VAL A 125 17.24 6.09 1.81
C VAL A 125 16.83 4.80 2.54
N ALA A 126 16.88 4.77 3.87
CA ALA A 126 16.45 3.61 4.65
C ALA A 126 14.94 3.38 4.54
N VAL A 127 14.14 4.45 4.51
CA VAL A 127 12.69 4.37 4.29
C VAL A 127 12.40 3.81 2.91
N HIS A 128 13.02 4.36 1.85
CA HIS A 128 12.81 3.88 0.47
C HIS A 128 13.21 2.42 0.27
N LEU A 129 14.30 1.95 0.90
CA LEU A 129 14.75 0.56 0.77
C LEU A 129 13.80 -0.44 1.46
N ARG A 130 13.15 -0.04 2.55
CA ARG A 130 12.28 -0.92 3.35
C ARG A 130 10.80 -0.83 2.98
N ALA A 131 10.29 0.37 2.70
CA ALA A 131 8.88 0.61 2.39
C ALA A 131 8.55 0.50 0.88
N GLY A 132 9.56 0.58 0.00
CA GLY A 132 9.43 0.43 -1.46
C GLY A 132 9.26 1.73 -2.24
#